data_AF-A0A6M8BGQ3-F1
#
_entry.id   AF-A0A6M8BGQ3-F1
#
_cell.length_a   1.000
_cell.length_b   1.000
_cell.length_c   1.000
_cell.angle_alpha   90.00
_cell.angle_beta   90.00
_cell.angle_gamma   90.00
#
_symmetry.space_group_name_H-M   'P 1'
#
loop_
_entity.id
_entity.type
_entity.pdbx_description
1 polymer ?
#
loop_
_entity_poly.entity_id
_entity_poly.type
_entity_poly.pdbx_seq_one_letter_code
_entity_poly.pdbx_strand_id
1 'polypeptide(L)'
;MTDVGIITTGLGIAAGLVGLGAIAWEAQFRRRPGNALLLTPGEWNLDVYEPDRYVLVGDVEFRNLTERLEIMVPHVEAEVTLLSKDSLDGITHRIWVTPKHADAPARADGYWFGYIVKVGKTTHAEVTLEIKGPDLSSLQAAWVRIHYITYGPQGRIPKVRHVMVPLKFPSSEDSHRWRPTAAADVLPIRTHLLTHLDDPVTVVKRYVMPHAQPGDVVTIGETPVAIMQDRFHHPSEIKPGWLAKRLCYYFLPTSSLATACGMQTLVNIVGPWRVAGAFLLGAIAKKFLKKPGLFYQLAGEQARLIDDVTGTLPPYDQFIVLGPENPQQVVDQIKRETGLAAAIVDVNDLKAVKVLAATAGLTDEFLTQALISNPAGNADEQTPVVLIRPVKS
;
A
#
# COMPACT_ATOMS: atom_id res chain seq x y z
N MET A 1 8.97 54.55 -37.52
CA MET A 1 9.48 53.37 -36.77
C MET A 1 8.42 52.75 -35.85
N THR A 2 7.12 52.98 -36.06
CA THR A 2 6.05 52.59 -35.13
C THR A 2 5.26 51.35 -35.55
N ASP A 3 5.06 51.11 -36.85
CA ASP A 3 4.22 49.98 -37.30
C ASP A 3 4.95 48.62 -37.31
N VAL A 4 6.25 48.61 -37.59
CA VAL A 4 7.04 47.37 -37.64
C VAL A 4 7.18 46.73 -36.25
N GLY A 5 7.29 47.55 -35.20
CA GLY A 5 7.43 47.10 -33.80
C GLY A 5 6.15 46.48 -33.23
N ILE A 6 4.98 47.00 -33.61
CA ILE A 6 3.67 46.48 -33.20
C ILE A 6 3.41 45.13 -33.89
N ILE A 7 3.74 45.01 -35.18
CA ILE A 7 3.56 43.77 -35.94
C ILE A 7 4.49 42.66 -35.42
N THR A 8 5.76 42.97 -35.13
CA THR A 8 6.71 41.99 -34.56
C THR A 8 6.36 41.57 -33.14
N THR A 9 5.89 42.49 -32.29
CA THR A 9 5.42 42.15 -30.94
C THR A 9 4.14 41.31 -31.00
N GLY A 10 3.20 41.63 -31.90
CA GLY A 10 1.99 40.86 -32.13
C GLY A 10 2.25 39.43 -32.64
N LEU A 11 3.19 39.27 -33.59
CA LEU A 11 3.64 37.97 -34.07
C LEU A 11 4.32 37.15 -32.97
N GLY A 12 5.13 37.78 -32.13
CA GLY A 12 5.77 37.12 -30.98
C GLY A 12 4.77 36.60 -29.95
N ILE A 13 3.74 37.40 -29.62
CA ILE A 13 2.67 36.99 -28.71
C ILE A 13 1.84 35.85 -29.31
N ALA A 14 1.47 35.94 -30.59
CA ALA A 14 0.73 34.89 -31.28
C ALA A 14 1.50 33.57 -31.35
N ALA A 15 2.79 33.61 -31.68
CA ALA A 15 3.66 32.42 -31.68
C ALA A 15 3.79 31.82 -30.26
N GLY A 16 3.91 32.66 -29.23
CA GLY A 16 3.92 32.22 -27.84
C GLY A 16 2.62 31.51 -27.41
N LEU A 17 1.46 32.06 -27.80
CA LEU A 17 0.15 31.46 -27.51
C LEU A 17 -0.05 30.13 -28.26
N VAL A 18 0.37 30.03 -29.52
CA VAL A 18 0.34 28.78 -30.29
C VAL A 18 1.25 27.73 -29.65
N GLY A 19 2.46 28.13 -29.23
CA GLY A 19 3.38 27.24 -28.52
C GLY A 19 2.81 26.73 -27.20
N LEU A 20 2.23 27.61 -26.37
CA LEU A 20 1.55 27.23 -25.14
C LEU A 20 0.34 26.33 -25.40
N GLY A 21 -0.44 26.62 -26.45
CA GLY A 21 -1.57 25.80 -26.89
C GLY A 21 -1.14 24.39 -27.31
N ALA A 22 -0.06 24.27 -28.09
CA ALA A 22 0.51 22.99 -28.50
C ALA A 22 1.03 22.19 -27.29
N ILE A 23 1.71 22.84 -26.34
CA ILE A 23 2.17 22.21 -25.09
C ILE A 23 0.98 21.74 -24.24
N ALA A 24 -0.05 22.58 -24.10
CA ALA A 24 -1.25 22.23 -23.35
C ALA A 24 -2.00 21.06 -23.99
N TRP A 25 -2.10 21.04 -25.32
CA TRP A 25 -2.72 19.97 -26.08
C TRP A 25 -1.95 18.65 -25.95
N GLU A 26 -0.63 18.68 -26.13
CA GLU A 26 0.24 17.51 -25.94
C GLU A 26 0.20 17.01 -24.49
N ALA A 27 0.22 17.92 -23.51
CA ALA A 27 0.08 17.57 -22.09
C ALA A 27 -1.29 16.95 -21.78
N GLN A 28 -2.36 17.43 -22.39
CA GLN A 28 -3.69 16.85 -22.26
C GLN A 28 -3.71 15.42 -22.84
N PHE A 29 -3.13 15.18 -24.02
CA PHE A 29 -3.06 13.86 -24.63
C PHE A 29 -2.23 12.87 -23.79
N ARG A 30 -1.05 13.27 -23.31
CA ARG A 30 -0.19 12.44 -22.47
C ARG A 30 -0.83 12.06 -21.14
N ARG A 31 -1.75 12.88 -20.64
CA ARG A 31 -2.47 12.66 -19.38
C ARG A 31 -3.74 11.81 -19.54
N ARG A 32 -4.15 11.46 -20.76
CA ARG A 32 -5.33 10.59 -20.96
C ARG A 32 -5.05 9.20 -20.40
N PRO A 33 -5.96 8.62 -19.58
CA PRO A 33 -5.79 7.30 -18.99
C PRO A 33 -6.10 6.18 -20.02
N GLY A 34 -5.39 6.17 -21.15
CA GLY A 34 -5.74 5.31 -22.29
C GLY A 34 -5.68 3.80 -22.00
N ASN A 35 -4.83 3.38 -21.04
CA ASN A 35 -4.70 1.98 -20.63
C ASN A 35 -4.98 1.79 -19.11
N ALA A 36 -5.98 2.51 -18.58
CA ALA A 36 -6.41 2.37 -17.18
C ALA A 36 -7.23 1.08 -16.96
N LEU A 37 -6.52 -0.05 -17.00
CA LEU A 37 -7.00 -1.34 -16.52
C LEU A 37 -6.39 -1.62 -15.15
N LEU A 38 -7.25 -1.84 -14.16
CA LEU A 38 -6.92 -2.25 -12.81
C LEU A 38 -7.08 -3.78 -12.71
N LEU A 39 -6.13 -4.44 -12.05
CA LEU A 39 -6.27 -5.82 -11.60
C LEU A 39 -6.43 -5.78 -10.08
N THR A 40 -7.57 -6.24 -9.56
CA THR A 40 -7.84 -6.29 -8.12
C THR A 40 -7.03 -7.41 -7.46
N PRO A 41 -6.81 -7.36 -6.13
CA PRO A 41 -6.20 -8.49 -5.43
C PRO A 41 -7.05 -9.75 -5.44
N GLY A 42 -8.37 -9.62 -5.62
CA GLY A 42 -9.29 -10.75 -5.66
C GLY A 42 -9.56 -11.39 -4.30
N GLU A 43 -10.25 -12.51 -4.33
CA GLU A 43 -10.47 -13.38 -3.17
C GLU A 43 -9.55 -14.60 -3.24
N TRP A 44 -9.00 -15.04 -2.12
CA TRP A 44 -8.05 -16.15 -2.05
C TRP A 44 -8.45 -17.17 -1.01
N ASN A 45 -8.47 -18.44 -1.41
CA ASN A 45 -8.82 -19.56 -0.57
C ASN A 45 -7.70 -20.60 -0.52
N LEU A 46 -7.54 -21.22 0.66
CA LEU A 46 -6.71 -22.41 0.86
C LEU A 46 -7.61 -23.65 0.71
N ASP A 47 -7.80 -24.09 -0.53
CA ASP A 47 -8.65 -25.24 -0.86
C ASP A 47 -8.08 -26.56 -0.29
N VAL A 48 -6.75 -26.64 -0.20
CA VAL A 48 -6.05 -27.75 0.49
C VAL A 48 -5.05 -27.14 1.46
N TYR A 49 -5.08 -27.62 2.71
CA TYR A 49 -4.20 -27.18 3.79
C TYR A 49 -3.73 -28.40 4.62
N GLU A 50 -2.91 -29.25 3.98
CA GLU A 50 -2.36 -30.48 4.55
C GLU A 50 -0.87 -30.29 4.88
N PRO A 51 -0.29 -31.04 5.84
CA PRO A 51 1.09 -30.84 6.28
C PRO A 51 2.15 -30.85 5.16
N ASP A 52 1.91 -31.61 4.10
CA ASP A 52 2.80 -31.82 2.97
C ASP A 52 2.32 -31.17 1.66
N ARG A 53 1.11 -30.58 1.65
CA ARG A 53 0.50 -30.02 0.44
C ARG A 53 -0.46 -28.87 0.74
N TYR A 54 -0.19 -27.72 0.13
CA TYR A 54 -1.13 -26.59 0.07
C TYR A 54 -1.61 -26.35 -1.36
N VAL A 55 -2.90 -26.00 -1.52
CA VAL A 55 -3.46 -25.51 -2.78
C VAL A 55 -4.16 -24.18 -2.50
N LEU A 56 -3.61 -23.11 -3.07
CA LEU A 56 -4.20 -21.78 -3.05
C LEU A 56 -4.90 -21.49 -4.37
N VAL A 57 -6.11 -20.95 -4.27
CA VAL A 57 -6.90 -20.51 -5.42
C VAL A 57 -7.31 -19.06 -5.20
N GLY A 58 -6.85 -18.18 -6.09
CA GLY A 58 -7.22 -16.77 -6.13
C GLY A 58 -8.13 -16.47 -7.31
N ASP A 59 -9.25 -15.78 -7.10
CA ASP A 59 -10.08 -15.20 -8.17
C ASP A 59 -9.85 -13.70 -8.26
N VAL A 60 -9.15 -13.24 -9.31
CA VAL A 60 -8.78 -11.84 -9.51
C VAL A 60 -9.58 -11.19 -10.63
N GLU A 61 -9.92 -9.91 -10.48
CA GLU A 61 -10.76 -9.18 -11.43
C GLU A 61 -9.96 -8.12 -12.19
N PHE A 62 -9.99 -8.18 -13.52
CA PHE A 62 -9.60 -7.08 -14.40
C PHE A 62 -10.78 -6.13 -14.61
N ARG A 63 -10.61 -4.86 -14.26
CA ARG A 63 -11.61 -3.80 -14.42
C ARG A 63 -11.13 -2.71 -15.36
N ASN A 64 -11.87 -2.49 -16.45
CA ASN A 64 -11.62 -1.36 -17.35
C ASN A 64 -12.20 -0.08 -16.73
N LEU A 65 -11.30 0.81 -16.29
CA LEU A 65 -11.65 2.08 -15.66
C LEU A 65 -11.79 3.22 -16.69
N THR A 66 -11.62 2.95 -17.98
CA THR A 66 -11.83 3.96 -19.01
C THR A 66 -13.30 4.07 -19.37
N GLU A 67 -13.73 5.28 -19.70
CA GLU A 67 -15.14 5.58 -20.02
C GLU A 67 -15.48 5.35 -21.49
N ARG A 68 -14.48 5.22 -22.36
CA ARG A 68 -14.68 5.23 -23.84
C ARG A 68 -13.77 4.28 -24.61
N LEU A 69 -12.82 3.64 -23.95
CA LEU A 69 -11.78 2.87 -24.63
C LEU A 69 -11.88 1.40 -24.22
N GLU A 70 -11.79 0.51 -25.20
CA GLU A 70 -11.58 -0.89 -24.89
C GLU A 70 -10.09 -1.11 -24.60
N ILE A 71 -9.80 -1.98 -23.64
CA ILE A 71 -8.43 -2.35 -23.32
C ILE A 71 -8.29 -3.85 -23.55
N MET A 72 -7.23 -4.23 -24.25
CA MET A 72 -6.91 -5.63 -24.46
C MET A 72 -5.89 -6.11 -23.42
N VAL A 73 -6.06 -7.35 -22.99
CA VAL A 73 -5.14 -8.08 -22.11
C VAL A 73 -4.58 -9.26 -22.89
N PRO A 74 -3.55 -9.04 -23.74
CA PRO A 74 -3.01 -10.08 -24.61
C PRO A 74 -2.20 -11.15 -23.87
N HIS A 75 -1.80 -10.89 -22.62
CA HIS A 75 -0.92 -11.78 -21.86
C HIS A 75 -1.17 -11.62 -20.37
N VAL A 76 -1.26 -12.75 -19.66
CA VAL A 76 -1.24 -12.84 -18.20
C VAL A 76 -0.46 -14.09 -17.82
N GLU A 77 0.45 -13.95 -16.86
CA GLU A 77 1.18 -15.04 -16.23
C GLU A 77 1.36 -14.73 -14.74
N ALA A 78 1.67 -15.75 -13.95
CA ALA A 78 1.90 -15.58 -12.52
C ALA A 78 3.18 -16.29 -12.08
N GLU A 79 3.86 -15.72 -11.12
CA GLU A 79 5.00 -16.30 -10.40
C GLU A 79 4.80 -16.13 -8.89
N VAL A 80 5.53 -16.89 -8.09
CA VAL A 80 5.43 -16.82 -6.62
C VAL A 80 6.80 -16.80 -5.98
N THR A 81 6.93 -16.03 -4.89
CA THR A 81 7.97 -16.19 -3.88
C THR A 81 7.34 -16.66 -2.58
N LEU A 82 7.80 -17.80 -2.06
CA LEU A 82 7.38 -18.29 -0.76
C LEU A 82 8.21 -17.61 0.34
N LEU A 83 7.54 -17.19 1.41
CA LEU A 83 8.16 -16.64 2.61
C LEU A 83 8.02 -17.66 3.73
N SER A 84 9.13 -17.98 4.39
CA SER A 84 9.22 -19.01 5.43
C SER A 84 10.11 -18.55 6.58
N LYS A 85 9.87 -19.10 7.77
CA LYS A 85 10.77 -18.94 8.93
C LYS A 85 11.97 -19.88 8.88
N ASP A 86 11.88 -20.96 8.10
CA ASP A 86 12.93 -21.96 7.92
C ASP A 86 13.27 -22.15 6.44
N SER A 87 14.27 -23.00 6.16
CA SER A 87 14.68 -23.32 4.79
C SER A 87 13.50 -23.80 3.93
N LEU A 88 13.54 -23.43 2.64
CA LEU A 88 12.62 -23.92 1.63
C LEU A 88 13.13 -25.18 0.91
N ASP A 89 14.25 -25.75 1.38
CA ASP A 89 14.82 -26.96 0.79
C ASP A 89 13.81 -28.12 0.80
N GLY A 90 13.61 -28.75 -0.36
CA GLY A 90 12.62 -29.83 -0.53
C GLY A 90 11.18 -29.35 -0.73
N ILE A 91 10.91 -28.04 -0.65
CA ILE A 91 9.62 -27.45 -1.00
C ILE A 91 9.62 -27.10 -2.48
N THR A 92 8.61 -27.58 -3.19
CA THR A 92 8.37 -27.31 -4.61
C THR A 92 7.02 -26.64 -4.78
N HIS A 93 6.86 -25.88 -5.87
CA HIS A 93 5.59 -25.24 -6.18
C HIS A 93 5.33 -25.22 -7.68
N ARG A 94 4.06 -25.12 -8.04
CA ARG A 94 3.58 -24.88 -9.40
C ARG A 94 2.48 -23.85 -9.35
N ILE A 95 2.57 -22.83 -10.21
CA ILE A 95 1.57 -21.78 -10.35
C ILE A 95 1.10 -21.69 -11.80
N TRP A 96 -0.19 -21.45 -12.01
CA TRP A 96 -0.77 -21.21 -13.33
C TRP A 96 -1.98 -20.29 -13.24
N VAL A 97 -2.36 -19.74 -14.39
CA VAL A 97 -3.50 -18.83 -14.53
C VAL A 97 -4.52 -19.44 -15.48
N THR A 98 -5.78 -19.47 -15.07
CA THR A 98 -6.91 -19.93 -15.88
C THR A 98 -7.81 -18.73 -16.20
N PRO A 99 -8.03 -18.36 -17.47
CA PRO A 99 -8.94 -17.27 -17.81
C PRO A 99 -10.39 -17.64 -17.43
N LYS A 100 -11.11 -16.72 -16.79
CA LYS A 100 -12.53 -16.84 -16.44
C LYS A 100 -13.34 -15.75 -17.14
N HIS A 101 -13.23 -15.72 -18.47
CA HIS A 101 -13.95 -14.75 -19.28
C HIS A 101 -15.44 -15.10 -19.38
N ALA A 102 -16.31 -14.09 -19.42
CA ALA A 102 -17.76 -14.29 -19.41
C ALA A 102 -18.30 -14.94 -20.70
N ASP A 103 -17.63 -14.71 -21.82
CA ASP A 103 -18.07 -15.06 -23.18
C ASP A 103 -17.13 -16.03 -23.91
N ALA A 104 -16.08 -16.51 -23.25
CA ALA A 104 -15.14 -17.46 -23.83
C ALA A 104 -14.59 -18.43 -22.76
N PRO A 105 -14.78 -19.76 -22.92
CA PRO A 105 -14.27 -20.73 -21.97
C PRO A 105 -12.73 -20.82 -22.01
N ALA A 106 -12.14 -21.21 -20.87
CA ALA A 106 -10.71 -21.48 -20.80
C ALA A 106 -10.32 -22.65 -21.72
N ARG A 107 -9.13 -22.55 -22.31
CA ARG A 107 -8.56 -23.63 -23.11
C ARG A 107 -7.95 -24.70 -22.21
N ALA A 108 -8.06 -25.96 -22.63
CA ALA A 108 -7.53 -27.09 -21.88
C ALA A 108 -5.98 -27.12 -21.77
N ASP A 109 -5.28 -26.39 -22.64
CA ASP A 109 -3.82 -26.27 -22.64
C ASP A 109 -3.28 -25.19 -21.68
N GLY A 110 -4.17 -24.47 -20.98
CA GLY A 110 -3.79 -23.39 -20.06
C GLY A 110 -3.32 -22.12 -20.78
N TYR A 111 -3.53 -21.98 -22.10
CA TYR A 111 -3.13 -20.80 -22.85
C TYR A 111 -4.02 -19.59 -22.52
N TRP A 112 -3.40 -18.48 -22.12
CA TRP A 112 -4.06 -17.18 -22.05
C TRP A 112 -4.21 -16.59 -23.46
N PHE A 113 -5.44 -16.57 -23.98
CA PHE A 113 -5.73 -15.90 -25.24
C PHE A 113 -6.03 -14.42 -25.02
N GLY A 114 -5.67 -13.60 -26.01
CA GLY A 114 -5.89 -12.15 -25.91
C GLY A 114 -7.36 -11.82 -25.77
N TYR A 115 -7.69 -11.06 -24.73
CA TYR A 115 -9.06 -10.74 -24.37
C TYR A 115 -9.32 -9.23 -24.39
N ILE A 116 -10.50 -8.82 -24.83
CA ILE A 116 -10.92 -7.40 -24.86
C ILE A 116 -11.81 -7.12 -23.66
N VAL A 117 -11.33 -6.31 -22.72
CA VAL A 117 -12.15 -5.80 -21.61
C VAL A 117 -12.88 -4.55 -22.09
N LYS A 118 -14.16 -4.72 -22.42
CA LYS A 118 -15.02 -3.63 -22.90
C LYS A 118 -15.17 -2.52 -21.87
N VAL A 119 -15.56 -1.34 -22.34
CA VAL A 119 -15.80 -0.15 -21.51
C VAL A 119 -16.74 -0.48 -20.35
N GLY A 120 -16.31 -0.18 -19.12
CA GLY A 120 -17.09 -0.41 -17.90
C GLY A 120 -17.40 -1.88 -17.60
N LYS A 121 -16.79 -2.84 -18.32
CA LYS A 121 -16.91 -4.27 -18.08
C LYS A 121 -15.71 -4.80 -17.31
N THR A 122 -15.89 -5.98 -16.75
CA THR A 122 -14.87 -6.71 -16.01
C THR A 122 -14.66 -8.10 -16.61
N THR A 123 -13.54 -8.71 -16.28
CA THR A 123 -13.26 -10.12 -16.59
C THR A 123 -12.40 -10.71 -15.49
N HIS A 124 -12.50 -12.01 -15.27
CA HIS A 124 -11.83 -12.69 -14.16
C HIS A 124 -10.69 -13.57 -14.64
N ALA A 125 -9.76 -13.86 -13.73
CA ALA A 125 -8.75 -14.88 -13.89
C ALA A 125 -8.59 -15.63 -12.57
N GLU A 126 -8.53 -16.96 -12.64
CA GLU A 126 -8.22 -17.81 -11.51
C GLU A 126 -6.73 -18.09 -11.49
N VAL A 127 -6.06 -17.79 -10.38
CA VAL A 127 -4.65 -18.08 -10.16
C VAL A 127 -4.56 -19.22 -9.17
N THR A 128 -4.01 -20.35 -9.60
CA THR A 128 -3.85 -21.52 -8.74
C THR A 128 -2.38 -21.75 -8.44
N LEU A 129 -2.07 -21.90 -7.16
CA LEU A 129 -0.74 -22.19 -6.65
C LEU A 129 -0.79 -23.49 -5.85
N GLU A 130 -0.11 -24.53 -6.34
CA GLU A 130 0.12 -25.77 -5.61
C GLU A 130 1.52 -25.74 -5.00
N ILE A 131 1.63 -26.05 -3.70
CA ILE A 131 2.88 -26.15 -2.95
C ILE A 131 2.97 -27.56 -2.36
N LYS A 132 4.13 -28.21 -2.49
CA LYS A 132 4.39 -29.55 -1.97
C LYS A 132 5.74 -29.60 -1.26
N GLY A 133 5.82 -30.32 -0.17
CA GLY A 133 7.07 -30.52 0.57
C GLY A 133 6.87 -31.49 1.73
N PRO A 134 7.94 -31.90 2.42
CA PRO A 134 7.84 -32.82 3.55
C PRO A 134 7.16 -32.21 4.78
N ASP A 135 7.32 -30.90 4.98
CA ASP A 135 6.70 -30.11 6.04
C ASP A 135 6.53 -28.66 5.56
N LEU A 136 5.29 -28.17 5.56
CA LEU A 136 4.94 -26.81 5.13
C LEU A 136 4.59 -25.87 6.31
N SER A 137 4.79 -26.31 7.55
CA SER A 137 4.38 -25.58 8.75
C SER A 137 5.18 -24.30 9.01
N SER A 138 6.38 -24.17 8.44
CA SER A 138 7.25 -22.99 8.54
C SER A 138 6.89 -21.88 7.55
N LEU A 139 6.12 -22.18 6.50
CA LEU A 139 5.64 -21.21 5.52
C LEU A 139 4.79 -20.13 6.22
N GLN A 140 5.04 -18.87 5.90
CA GLN A 140 4.35 -17.71 6.47
C GLN A 140 3.37 -17.11 5.48
N ALA A 141 3.81 -16.93 4.23
CA ALA A 141 3.01 -16.28 3.19
C ALA A 141 3.51 -16.66 1.78
N ALA A 142 2.64 -16.52 0.79
CA ALA A 142 2.98 -16.56 -0.63
C ALA A 142 2.88 -15.14 -1.20
N TRP A 143 3.97 -14.64 -1.76
CA TRP A 143 3.98 -13.42 -2.55
C TRP A 143 3.81 -13.77 -4.03
N VAL A 144 2.57 -13.65 -4.51
CA VAL A 144 2.20 -13.90 -5.90
C VAL A 144 2.35 -12.61 -6.71
N ARG A 145 3.04 -12.69 -7.84
CA ARG A 145 3.18 -11.60 -8.82
C ARG A 145 2.47 -12.00 -10.09
N ILE A 146 1.39 -11.31 -10.41
CA ILE A 146 0.61 -11.52 -11.62
C ILE A 146 1.09 -10.50 -12.66
N HIS A 147 1.88 -10.96 -13.61
CA HIS A 147 2.38 -10.15 -14.72
C HIS A 147 1.33 -10.10 -15.81
N TYR A 148 0.96 -8.90 -16.24
CA TYR A 148 -0.02 -8.73 -17.29
C TYR A 148 0.33 -7.56 -18.19
N ILE A 149 -0.18 -7.60 -19.42
CA ILE A 149 0.02 -6.54 -20.39
C ILE A 149 -1.30 -5.84 -20.61
N THR A 150 -1.28 -4.50 -20.51
CA THR A 150 -2.38 -3.68 -21.01
C THR A 150 -2.03 -3.18 -22.40
N TYR A 151 -2.92 -3.40 -23.35
CA TYR A 151 -2.77 -2.96 -24.73
C TYR A 151 -3.95 -2.07 -25.11
N GLY A 152 -3.64 -0.86 -25.57
CA GLY A 152 -4.62 0.19 -25.84
C GLY A 152 -3.95 1.42 -26.47
N PRO A 153 -4.59 2.60 -26.46
CA PRO A 153 -4.06 3.80 -27.12
C PRO A 153 -2.71 4.30 -26.60
N GLN A 154 -2.28 3.91 -25.39
CA GLN A 154 -0.94 4.22 -24.87
C GLN A 154 0.10 3.16 -25.29
N GLY A 155 -0.26 2.23 -26.16
CA GLY A 155 0.57 1.13 -26.62
C GLY A 155 0.53 -0.06 -25.69
N ARG A 156 1.64 -0.80 -25.65
CA ARG A 156 1.84 -2.02 -24.86
C ARG A 156 2.54 -1.68 -23.54
N ILE A 157 1.83 -1.80 -22.43
CA ILE A 157 2.35 -1.46 -21.10
C ILE A 157 2.37 -2.71 -20.22
N PRO A 158 3.55 -3.23 -19.84
CA PRO A 158 3.64 -4.27 -18.83
C PRO A 158 3.27 -3.72 -17.46
N LYS A 159 2.55 -4.52 -16.68
CA LYS A 159 2.13 -4.25 -15.30
C LYS A 159 2.30 -5.51 -14.47
N VAL A 160 2.40 -5.33 -13.17
CA VAL A 160 2.46 -6.43 -12.20
C VAL A 160 1.44 -6.13 -11.12
N ARG A 161 0.62 -7.11 -10.74
CA ARG A 161 -0.15 -7.05 -9.51
C ARG A 161 0.54 -7.90 -8.46
N HIS A 162 0.91 -7.28 -7.35
CA HIS A 162 1.49 -7.97 -6.21
C HIS A 162 0.37 -8.38 -5.23
N VAL A 163 0.23 -9.68 -4.99
CA VAL A 163 -0.73 -10.24 -4.04
C VAL A 163 0.03 -11.00 -2.96
N MET A 164 -0.21 -10.65 -1.70
CA MET A 164 0.41 -11.31 -0.55
C MET A 164 -0.67 -12.14 0.13
N VAL A 165 -0.50 -13.46 0.12
CA VAL A 165 -1.47 -14.39 0.68
C VAL A 165 -0.88 -15.04 1.93
N PRO A 166 -1.45 -14.82 3.12
CA PRO A 166 -0.95 -15.43 4.35
C PRO A 166 -1.24 -16.94 4.37
N LEU A 167 -0.27 -17.72 4.85
CA LEU A 167 -0.31 -19.19 4.90
C LEU A 167 -0.31 -19.75 6.32
N LYS A 168 -0.01 -18.90 7.32
CA LYS A 168 0.05 -19.30 8.72
C LYS A 168 -0.68 -18.31 9.59
N PHE A 169 -1.58 -18.83 10.42
CA PHE A 169 -2.44 -18.04 11.29
C PHE A 169 -2.19 -18.44 12.75
N PRO A 170 -1.71 -17.51 13.60
CA PRO A 170 -1.56 -17.77 15.03
C PRO A 170 -2.90 -18.08 15.70
N SER A 171 -2.82 -18.85 16.78
CA SER A 171 -3.91 -19.07 17.72
C SER A 171 -3.96 -17.95 18.77
N SER A 172 -5.07 -17.86 19.52
CA SER A 172 -5.14 -16.92 20.65
C SER A 172 -4.09 -17.22 21.74
N GLU A 173 -3.68 -18.47 21.89
CA GLU A 173 -2.69 -18.86 22.92
C GLU A 173 -1.29 -18.29 22.64
N ASP A 174 -1.01 -17.90 21.40
CA ASP A 174 0.25 -17.27 21.01
C ASP A 174 0.41 -15.85 21.60
N SER A 175 -0.67 -15.25 22.15
CA SER A 175 -0.69 -13.90 22.73
C SER A 175 -1.10 -13.93 24.21
N HIS A 176 -0.15 -14.25 25.10
CA HIS A 176 -0.45 -14.43 26.53
C HIS A 176 0.34 -13.53 27.48
N ARG A 177 1.43 -12.90 27.03
CA ARG A 177 2.37 -12.19 27.90
C ARG A 177 2.01 -10.70 28.02
N TRP A 178 1.19 -10.36 29.01
CA TRP A 178 0.96 -8.98 29.44
C TRP A 178 2.23 -8.35 30.00
N ARG A 179 2.45 -7.08 29.70
CA ARG A 179 3.60 -6.28 30.12
C ARG A 179 3.09 -5.03 30.83
N PRO A 180 3.51 -4.74 32.07
CA PRO A 180 3.09 -3.52 32.76
C PRO A 180 3.81 -2.30 32.17
N THR A 181 3.11 -1.18 32.11
CA THR A 181 3.63 0.15 31.74
C THR A 181 3.28 1.17 32.82
N ALA A 182 3.66 2.43 32.63
CA ALA A 182 3.36 3.48 33.61
C ALA A 182 1.85 3.74 33.79
N ALA A 183 1.04 3.49 32.74
CA ALA A 183 -0.38 3.85 32.72
C ALA A 183 -1.34 2.66 32.52
N ALA A 184 -0.83 1.51 32.07
CA ALA A 184 -1.65 0.37 31.65
C ALA A 184 -0.86 -0.94 31.65
N ASP A 185 -1.58 -2.07 31.68
CA ASP A 185 -1.03 -3.34 31.22
C ASP A 185 -1.24 -3.44 29.71
N VAL A 186 -0.22 -3.87 28.97
CA VAL A 186 -0.27 -4.01 27.50
C VAL A 186 0.01 -5.43 27.06
N LEU A 187 -0.74 -5.92 26.09
CA LEU A 187 -0.57 -7.22 25.47
C LEU A 187 -0.31 -7.03 23.97
N PRO A 188 0.91 -7.30 23.51
CA PRO A 188 1.21 -7.42 22.08
C PRO A 188 0.47 -8.65 21.52
N ILE A 189 -0.28 -8.44 20.44
CA ILE A 189 -1.14 -9.44 19.84
C ILE A 189 -0.46 -9.97 18.58
N ARG A 190 -0.13 -11.26 18.58
CA ARG A 190 0.50 -11.93 17.46
C ARG A 190 -0.52 -12.16 16.35
N THR A 191 -0.19 -11.73 15.14
CA THR A 191 -1.02 -11.93 13.95
C THR A 191 -0.29 -12.77 12.92
N HIS A 192 -1.02 -13.19 11.89
CA HIS A 192 -0.37 -13.59 10.64
C HIS A 192 0.28 -12.34 9.99
N LEU A 193 1.01 -12.52 8.89
CA LEU A 193 1.45 -11.40 8.07
C LEU A 193 0.20 -10.69 7.53
N LEU A 194 -0.17 -9.54 8.09
CA LEU A 194 -1.34 -8.78 7.65
C LEU A 194 -1.12 -8.30 6.21
N THR A 195 -2.12 -8.48 5.36
CA THR A 195 -2.05 -8.13 3.93
C THR A 195 -3.26 -7.31 3.50
N HIS A 196 -3.30 -6.90 2.22
CA HIS A 196 -4.46 -6.21 1.62
C HIS A 196 -5.67 -7.12 1.39
N LEU A 197 -5.57 -8.39 1.78
CA LEU A 197 -6.70 -9.31 1.84
C LEU A 197 -7.42 -9.24 3.20
N ASP A 198 -6.83 -8.55 4.18
CA ASP A 198 -7.38 -8.37 5.51
C ASP A 198 -8.11 -7.02 5.66
N ASP A 199 -9.00 -6.99 6.64
CA ASP A 199 -9.70 -5.79 7.09
C ASP A 199 -9.39 -5.53 8.58
N PRO A 200 -9.11 -4.28 8.99
CA PRO A 200 -8.76 -3.96 10.38
C PRO A 200 -9.78 -4.45 11.40
N VAL A 201 -11.08 -4.37 11.11
CA VAL A 201 -12.13 -4.81 12.05
C VAL A 201 -12.11 -6.32 12.21
N THR A 202 -11.97 -7.04 11.10
CA THR A 202 -11.87 -8.50 11.08
C THR A 202 -10.63 -8.99 11.82
N VAL A 203 -9.49 -8.32 11.66
CA VAL A 203 -8.26 -8.58 12.42
C VAL A 203 -8.48 -8.39 13.93
N VAL A 204 -9.12 -7.29 14.35
CA VAL A 204 -9.44 -7.06 15.77
C VAL A 204 -10.38 -8.14 16.29
N LYS A 205 -11.45 -8.46 15.57
CA LYS A 205 -12.40 -9.53 15.94
C LYS A 205 -11.70 -10.88 16.12
N ARG A 206 -10.78 -11.23 15.21
CA ARG A 206 -10.08 -12.52 15.23
C ARG A 206 -9.04 -12.62 16.34
N TYR A 207 -8.18 -11.61 16.46
CA TYR A 207 -6.98 -11.70 17.28
C TYR A 207 -7.06 -10.98 18.63
N VAL A 208 -7.92 -9.96 18.76
CA VAL A 208 -7.96 -9.11 19.97
C VAL A 208 -9.11 -9.51 20.88
N MET A 209 -10.30 -9.73 20.31
CA MET A 209 -11.51 -10.04 21.09
C MET A 209 -11.38 -11.25 22.03
N PRO A 210 -10.61 -12.33 21.72
CA PRO A 210 -10.39 -13.41 22.67
C PRO A 210 -9.72 -12.98 23.99
N HIS A 211 -9.03 -11.84 24.01
CA HIS A 211 -8.28 -11.33 25.17
C HIS A 211 -8.91 -10.08 25.81
N ALA A 212 -9.84 -9.44 25.08
CA ALA A 212 -10.34 -8.12 25.39
C ALA A 212 -11.44 -8.13 26.47
N GLN A 213 -11.46 -7.08 27.27
CA GLN A 213 -12.46 -6.80 28.29
C GLN A 213 -13.11 -5.42 28.04
N PRO A 214 -14.33 -5.18 28.55
CA PRO A 214 -14.93 -3.85 28.50
C PRO A 214 -14.02 -2.80 29.15
N GLY A 215 -13.72 -1.73 28.41
CA GLY A 215 -12.82 -0.66 28.84
C GLY A 215 -11.39 -0.79 28.31
N ASP A 216 -11.03 -1.93 27.71
CA ASP A 216 -9.75 -2.05 27.01
C ASP A 216 -9.72 -1.18 25.73
N VAL A 217 -8.51 -0.83 25.31
CA VAL A 217 -8.20 -0.05 24.12
C VAL A 217 -7.35 -0.88 23.17
N VAL A 218 -7.72 -0.98 21.90
CA VAL A 218 -6.91 -1.63 20.88
C VAL A 218 -6.12 -0.61 20.06
N THR A 219 -4.82 -0.82 19.89
CA THR A 219 -3.99 0.02 19.04
C THR A 219 -3.41 -0.78 17.90
N ILE A 220 -3.45 -0.25 16.69
CA ILE A 220 -2.88 -0.86 15.48
C ILE A 220 -1.80 0.07 14.92
N GLY A 221 -0.67 -0.50 14.52
CA GLY A 221 0.37 0.25 13.84
C GLY A 221 -0.12 0.90 12.54
N GLU A 222 0.41 2.07 12.21
CA GLU A 222 0.12 2.81 10.97
C GLU A 222 0.30 1.94 9.71
N THR A 223 1.50 1.38 9.54
CA THR A 223 1.91 0.64 8.35
C THR A 223 1.01 -0.58 8.07
N PRO A 224 0.70 -1.45 9.04
CA PRO A 224 -0.28 -2.53 8.85
C PRO A 224 -1.65 -2.06 8.37
N VAL A 225 -2.16 -0.92 8.85
CA VAL A 225 -3.45 -0.38 8.38
C VAL A 225 -3.33 0.06 6.91
N ALA A 226 -2.25 0.73 6.54
CA ALA A 226 -2.01 1.11 5.15
C ALA A 226 -1.88 -0.12 4.22
N ILE A 227 -1.22 -1.18 4.68
CA ILE A 227 -1.10 -2.44 3.96
C ILE A 227 -2.48 -3.08 3.73
N MET A 228 -3.32 -3.17 4.77
CA MET A 228 -4.70 -3.68 4.66
C MET A 228 -5.56 -2.85 3.70
N GLN A 229 -5.23 -1.57 3.53
CA GLN A 229 -5.88 -0.67 2.57
C GLN A 229 -5.29 -0.74 1.15
N ASP A 230 -4.41 -1.69 0.85
CA ASP A 230 -3.71 -1.82 -0.43
C ASP A 230 -2.86 -0.59 -0.80
N ARG A 231 -2.34 0.13 0.20
CA ARG A 231 -1.60 1.39 0.02
C ARG A 231 -0.09 1.17 0.01
N PHE A 232 0.38 0.28 -0.84
CA PHE A 232 1.80 0.02 -1.06
C PHE A 232 2.09 -0.16 -2.56
N HIS A 233 3.29 0.20 -2.99
CA HIS A 233 3.68 0.18 -4.40
C HIS A 233 5.08 -0.37 -4.58
N HIS A 234 5.25 -1.31 -5.51
CA HIS A 234 6.60 -1.78 -5.82
C HIS A 234 7.33 -0.70 -6.63
N PRO A 235 8.61 -0.41 -6.36
CA PRO A 235 9.36 0.62 -7.08
C PRO A 235 9.37 0.43 -8.61
N SER A 236 9.23 -0.80 -9.12
CA SER A 236 9.16 -1.07 -10.56
C SER A 236 7.88 -0.56 -11.22
N GLU A 237 6.82 -0.32 -10.46
CA GLU A 237 5.54 0.20 -10.94
C GLU A 237 5.53 1.72 -11.00
N ILE A 238 6.45 2.36 -10.29
CA ILE A 238 6.57 3.81 -10.22
C ILE A 238 7.47 4.29 -11.37
N LYS A 239 7.03 5.32 -12.09
CA LYS A 239 7.81 5.96 -13.15
C LYS A 239 8.22 7.37 -12.72
N PRO A 240 9.41 7.56 -12.11
CA PRO A 240 9.83 8.87 -11.64
C PRO A 240 10.00 9.88 -12.79
N GLY A 241 9.27 10.98 -12.68
CA GLY A 241 9.33 12.12 -13.58
C GLY A 241 10.52 13.04 -13.28
N TRP A 242 10.67 14.06 -14.12
CA TRP A 242 11.75 15.05 -14.04
C TRP A 242 11.80 15.76 -12.67
N LEU A 243 10.63 16.07 -12.10
CA LEU A 243 10.51 16.78 -10.82
C LEU A 243 11.02 15.90 -9.67
N ALA A 244 10.53 14.65 -9.59
CA ALA A 244 10.89 13.73 -8.53
C ALA A 244 12.40 13.43 -8.52
N LYS A 245 12.97 13.18 -9.70
CA LYS A 245 14.41 12.92 -9.89
C LYS A 245 15.31 14.10 -9.49
N ARG A 246 14.79 15.33 -9.40
CA ARG A 246 15.57 16.50 -8.98
C ARG A 246 15.38 16.83 -7.52
N LEU A 247 14.12 16.84 -7.06
CA LEU A 247 13.81 17.26 -5.71
C LEU A 247 14.35 16.29 -4.66
N CYS A 248 14.45 14.99 -4.97
CA CYS A 248 14.92 13.99 -4.03
C CYS A 248 16.32 14.28 -3.45
N TYR A 249 17.24 14.84 -4.24
CA TYR A 249 18.60 15.18 -3.79
C TYR A 249 18.69 16.29 -2.73
N TYR A 250 17.59 17.00 -2.47
CA TYR A 250 17.56 18.08 -1.48
C TYR A 250 17.04 17.62 -0.10
N PHE A 251 16.65 16.35 0.03
CA PHE A 251 16.23 15.74 1.29
C PHE A 251 17.41 15.02 1.94
N LEU A 252 17.33 14.83 3.27
CA LEU A 252 18.34 14.06 4.00
C LEU A 252 18.31 12.60 3.50
N PRO A 253 19.45 11.92 3.35
CA PRO A 253 19.49 10.55 2.82
C PRO A 253 18.65 9.54 3.59
N THR A 254 18.36 9.80 4.87
CA THR A 254 17.51 8.97 5.73
C THR A 254 16.02 9.22 5.55
N SER A 255 15.62 10.12 4.65
CA SER A 255 14.22 10.41 4.35
C SER A 255 13.73 9.54 3.21
N SER A 256 12.51 9.01 3.34
CA SER A 256 11.78 8.32 2.27
C SER A 256 11.59 9.18 1.00
N LEU A 257 11.72 10.50 1.11
CA LEU A 257 11.65 11.44 -0.01
C LEU A 257 13.00 11.69 -0.69
N ALA A 258 14.09 11.08 -0.19
CA ALA A 258 15.43 11.19 -0.77
C ALA A 258 15.64 10.27 -1.98
N THR A 259 14.67 9.44 -2.33
CA THR A 259 14.68 8.65 -3.56
C THR A 259 13.71 9.21 -4.61
N ALA A 260 14.01 8.92 -5.88
CA ALA A 260 13.15 9.36 -6.97
C ALA A 260 11.78 8.67 -6.96
N CYS A 261 11.70 7.40 -6.52
CA CYS A 261 10.43 6.67 -6.41
C CYS A 261 9.61 7.19 -5.23
N GLY A 262 10.19 7.37 -4.04
CA GLY A 262 9.49 7.94 -2.89
C GLY A 262 8.98 9.36 -3.16
N MET A 263 9.79 10.22 -3.77
CA MET A 263 9.35 11.55 -4.20
C MET A 263 8.25 11.50 -5.28
N GLN A 264 8.34 10.57 -6.24
CA GLN A 264 7.30 10.42 -7.26
C GLN A 264 5.97 9.95 -6.65
N THR A 265 6.02 9.09 -5.63
CA THR A 265 4.83 8.66 -4.87
C THR A 265 4.14 9.85 -4.24
N LEU A 266 4.88 10.75 -3.59
CA LEU A 266 4.32 11.99 -3.06
C LEU A 266 3.71 12.87 -4.18
N VAL A 267 4.40 12.99 -5.32
CA VAL A 267 3.90 13.73 -6.48
C VAL A 267 2.60 13.14 -7.04
N ASN A 268 2.45 11.81 -7.03
CA ASN A 268 1.24 11.14 -7.50
C ASN A 268 0.02 11.45 -6.62
N ILE A 269 0.22 11.56 -5.30
CA ILE A 269 -0.84 11.86 -4.34
C ILE A 269 -1.21 13.35 -4.34
N VAL A 270 -0.20 14.22 -4.23
CA VAL A 270 -0.37 15.63 -3.90
C VAL A 270 -0.40 16.52 -5.15
N GLY A 271 0.13 16.00 -6.25
CA GLY A 271 0.27 16.69 -7.53
C GLY A 271 1.61 17.44 -7.65
N PRO A 272 2.18 17.49 -8.87
CA PRO A 272 3.52 18.01 -9.10
C PRO A 272 3.67 19.50 -8.76
N TRP A 273 2.65 20.32 -9.03
CA TRP A 273 2.71 21.76 -8.78
C TRP A 273 2.70 22.10 -7.30
N ARG A 274 1.91 21.38 -6.50
CA ARG A 274 1.86 21.56 -5.06
C ARG A 274 3.16 21.10 -4.39
N VAL A 275 3.74 19.98 -4.84
CA VAL A 275 5.07 19.54 -4.36
C VAL A 275 6.16 20.56 -4.71
N ALA A 276 6.18 21.07 -5.95
CA ALA A 276 7.13 22.09 -6.37
C ALA A 276 6.99 23.39 -5.56
N GLY A 277 5.76 23.87 -5.36
CA GLY A 277 5.46 25.05 -4.55
C GLY A 277 5.84 24.87 -3.08
N ALA A 278 5.49 23.71 -2.48
CA ALA A 278 5.87 23.35 -1.12
C ALA A 278 7.39 23.31 -0.94
N PHE A 279 8.11 22.78 -1.92
CA PHE A 279 9.57 22.74 -1.92
C PHE A 279 10.17 24.15 -1.96
N LEU A 280 9.73 24.99 -2.89
CA LEU A 280 10.23 26.37 -3.03
C LEU A 280 9.96 27.19 -1.77
N LEU A 281 8.72 27.20 -1.27
CA LEU A 281 8.35 27.94 -0.07
C LEU A 281 9.04 27.37 1.18
N GLY A 282 9.16 26.04 1.28
CA GLY A 282 9.88 25.39 2.37
C GLY A 282 11.37 25.74 2.39
N ALA A 283 12.02 25.79 1.22
CA ALA A 283 13.41 26.20 1.10
C ALA A 283 13.61 27.68 1.48
N ILE A 284 12.72 28.57 1.03
CA ILE A 284 12.73 30.00 1.40
C ILE A 284 12.55 30.15 2.92
N ALA A 285 11.56 29.50 3.51
CA ALA A 285 11.31 29.58 4.95
C ALA A 285 12.47 29.02 5.78
N LYS A 286 13.09 27.92 5.35
CA LYS A 286 14.27 27.38 6.03
C LYS A 286 15.44 28.36 5.96
N LYS A 287 15.71 28.93 4.79
CA LYS A 287 16.88 29.80 4.55
C LYS A 287 16.73 31.19 5.18
N PHE A 288 15.58 31.83 5.02
CA PHE A 288 15.36 33.22 5.43
C PHE A 288 14.60 33.37 6.74
N LEU A 289 13.69 32.45 7.06
CA LEU A 289 12.86 32.52 8.27
C LEU A 289 13.34 31.57 9.38
N LYS A 290 14.38 30.75 9.12
CA LYS A 290 14.89 29.70 10.03
C LYS A 290 13.79 28.76 10.55
N LYS A 291 12.72 28.55 9.77
CA LYS A 291 11.60 27.64 10.10
C LYS A 291 11.72 26.36 9.27
N PRO A 292 12.34 25.28 9.78
CA PRO A 292 12.37 23.99 9.09
C PRO A 292 10.98 23.34 9.09
N GLY A 293 10.76 22.40 8.17
CA GLY A 293 9.56 21.54 8.17
C GLY A 293 8.33 22.10 7.45
N LEU A 294 8.34 23.35 6.96
CA LEU A 294 7.23 23.95 6.20
C LEU A 294 6.89 23.17 4.92
N PHE A 295 7.88 22.51 4.30
CA PHE A 295 7.64 21.62 3.17
C PHE A 295 6.56 20.57 3.48
N TYR A 296 6.68 19.87 4.61
CA TYR A 296 5.75 18.81 4.99
C TYR A 296 4.36 19.35 5.31
N GLN A 297 4.26 20.56 5.88
CA GLN A 297 2.97 21.20 6.15
C GLN A 297 2.25 21.55 4.84
N LEU A 298 2.98 22.05 3.83
CA LEU A 298 2.41 22.44 2.55
C LEU A 298 2.14 21.23 1.63
N ALA A 299 3.04 20.26 1.61
CA ALA A 299 2.88 19.02 0.84
C ALA A 299 1.73 18.16 1.39
N GLY A 300 1.44 18.25 2.69
CA GLY A 300 0.36 17.51 3.34
C GLY A 300 0.87 16.33 4.17
N GLU A 301 -0.03 15.73 4.93
CA GLU A 301 0.33 14.73 5.96
C GLU A 301 1.05 13.52 5.39
N GLN A 302 0.63 13.03 4.22
CA GLN A 302 1.23 11.89 3.53
C GLN A 302 2.74 12.09 3.26
N ALA A 303 3.23 13.33 3.14
CA ALA A 303 4.66 13.59 2.98
C ALA A 303 5.52 13.11 4.18
N ARG A 304 4.91 12.94 5.35
CA ARG A 304 5.55 12.41 6.56
C ARG A 304 5.29 10.93 6.79
N LEU A 305 4.34 10.35 6.07
CA LEU A 305 3.84 8.99 6.28
C LEU A 305 4.35 8.01 5.22
N ILE A 306 4.89 8.52 4.10
CA ILE A 306 5.51 7.66 3.09
C ILE A 306 6.74 7.01 3.71
N ASP A 307 6.75 5.69 3.68
CA ASP A 307 7.88 4.85 4.00
C ASP A 307 8.41 4.21 2.72
N ASP A 308 9.72 4.34 2.49
CA ASP A 308 10.35 3.81 1.26
C ASP A 308 10.86 2.39 1.51
N VAL A 309 11.45 1.78 0.48
CA VAL A 309 12.13 0.48 0.58
C VAL A 309 13.04 0.46 1.82
N THR A 310 13.09 -0.69 2.51
CA THR A 310 13.80 -1.00 3.77
C THR A 310 13.08 -0.66 5.09
N GLY A 311 11.88 -0.05 5.06
CA GLY A 311 11.19 0.38 6.28
C GLY A 311 10.33 -0.66 7.00
N THR A 312 10.07 -1.84 6.41
CA THR A 312 9.01 -2.75 6.89
C THR A 312 9.39 -4.25 6.84
N LEU A 313 8.48 -5.14 7.29
CA LEU A 313 8.68 -6.60 7.28
C LEU A 313 8.63 -7.16 5.85
N PRO A 314 9.47 -8.16 5.49
CA PRO A 314 9.33 -8.87 4.22
C PRO A 314 7.92 -9.41 3.95
N PRO A 315 7.39 -9.24 2.71
CA PRO A 315 8.07 -8.72 1.52
C PRO A 315 7.95 -7.20 1.37
N TYR A 316 7.27 -6.50 2.29
CA TYR A 316 6.99 -5.07 2.20
C TYR A 316 8.27 -4.22 2.34
N ASP A 317 9.36 -4.79 2.84
CA ASP A 317 10.70 -4.19 2.83
C ASP A 317 11.15 -3.81 1.41
N GLN A 318 10.56 -4.41 0.37
CA GLN A 318 10.81 -4.10 -1.03
C GLN A 318 9.81 -3.11 -1.66
N PHE A 319 8.92 -2.53 -0.85
CA PHE A 319 7.82 -1.67 -1.30
C PHE A 319 7.90 -0.29 -0.68
N ILE A 320 7.27 0.67 -1.36
CA ILE A 320 6.95 1.98 -0.80
C ILE A 320 5.57 1.87 -0.17
N VAL A 321 5.47 2.08 1.14
CA VAL A 321 4.21 2.06 1.88
C VAL A 321 3.76 3.49 2.15
N LEU A 322 2.48 3.76 1.93
CA LEU A 322 1.87 5.07 2.17
C LEU A 322 1.32 5.12 3.61
N GLY A 323 0.96 6.31 4.08
CA GLY A 323 0.15 6.40 5.29
C GLY A 323 -1.29 5.96 5.05
N PRO A 324 -2.01 5.48 6.09
CA PRO A 324 -3.38 5.03 5.98
C PRO A 324 -4.31 6.16 5.53
N GLU A 325 -5.35 5.78 4.82
CA GLU A 325 -6.41 6.66 4.37
C GLU A 325 -7.57 6.66 5.38
N ASN A 326 -8.08 7.84 5.69
CA ASN A 326 -9.18 8.06 6.63
C ASN A 326 -9.02 7.27 7.97
N PRO A 327 -7.88 7.40 8.68
CA PRO A 327 -7.61 6.60 9.88
C PRO A 327 -8.68 6.75 10.98
N GLN A 328 -9.31 7.92 11.09
CA GLN A 328 -10.42 8.12 12.05
C GLN A 328 -11.64 7.25 11.72
N GLN A 329 -11.97 7.09 10.43
CA GLN A 329 -13.08 6.24 10.01
C GLN A 329 -12.84 4.78 10.38
N VAL A 330 -11.59 4.30 10.25
CA VAL A 330 -11.19 2.94 10.66
C VAL A 330 -11.38 2.76 12.17
N VAL A 331 -10.89 3.70 12.97
CA VAL A 331 -11.02 3.68 14.43
C VAL A 331 -12.49 3.68 14.86
N ASP A 332 -13.30 4.55 14.28
CA ASP A 332 -14.73 4.65 14.58
C ASP A 332 -15.47 3.37 14.20
N GLN A 333 -15.09 2.73 13.08
CA GLN A 333 -15.65 1.45 12.67
C GLN A 333 -15.29 0.32 13.63
N ILE A 334 -14.03 0.23 14.06
CA ILE A 334 -13.60 -0.74 15.08
C ILE A 334 -14.43 -0.55 16.35
N LYS A 335 -14.58 0.68 16.84
CA LYS A 335 -15.39 0.97 18.03
C LYS A 335 -16.84 0.53 17.86
N ARG A 336 -17.45 0.86 16.73
CA ARG A 336 -18.85 0.52 16.43
C ARG A 336 -19.09 -1.00 16.37
N GLU A 337 -18.16 -1.75 15.78
CA GLU A 337 -18.36 -3.18 15.51
C GLU A 337 -17.85 -4.11 16.63
N THR A 338 -16.94 -3.64 17.47
CA THR A 338 -16.31 -4.46 18.52
C THR A 338 -16.60 -3.96 19.94
N GLY A 339 -17.02 -2.69 20.08
CA GLY A 339 -17.19 -2.02 21.37
C GLY A 339 -15.90 -1.54 22.02
N LEU A 340 -14.72 -1.91 21.51
CA LEU A 340 -13.42 -1.47 22.04
C LEU A 340 -13.08 -0.05 21.59
N ALA A 341 -12.53 0.77 22.47
CA ALA A 341 -11.89 2.00 22.02
C ALA A 341 -10.67 1.64 21.19
N ALA A 342 -10.37 2.42 20.15
CA ALA A 342 -9.28 2.11 19.23
C ALA A 342 -8.41 3.33 18.94
N ALA A 343 -7.16 3.09 18.56
CA ALA A 343 -6.27 4.10 18.02
C ALA A 343 -5.35 3.53 16.91
N ILE A 344 -4.97 4.37 15.96
CA ILE A 344 -3.93 4.08 14.98
C ILE A 344 -2.72 4.92 15.34
N VAL A 345 -1.57 4.25 15.48
CA VAL A 345 -0.36 4.84 16.04
C VAL A 345 0.87 4.50 15.19
N ASP A 346 1.80 5.43 15.15
CA ASP A 346 3.17 5.22 14.67
C ASP A 346 4.10 5.31 15.89
N VAL A 347 4.73 4.18 16.23
CA VAL A 347 5.57 4.02 17.42
C VAL A 347 6.93 3.53 16.97
N ASN A 348 7.99 4.18 17.45
CA ASN A 348 9.36 3.76 17.16
C ASN A 348 10.20 3.60 18.43
N ASP A 349 11.33 2.91 18.29
CA ASP A 349 12.26 2.62 19.38
C ASP A 349 12.93 3.87 19.98
N LEU A 350 12.84 5.02 19.30
CA LEU A 350 13.32 6.31 19.81
C LEU A 350 12.33 6.96 20.80
N LYS A 351 11.38 6.18 21.34
CA LYS A 351 10.37 6.61 22.31
C LYS A 351 9.43 7.69 21.77
N ALA A 352 9.29 7.78 20.45
CA ALA A 352 8.31 8.66 19.84
C ALA A 352 7.05 7.86 19.53
N VAL A 353 5.92 8.33 20.07
CA VAL A 353 4.59 7.83 19.78
C VAL A 353 3.84 8.95 19.08
N LYS A 354 3.31 8.65 17.89
CA LYS A 354 2.49 9.57 17.12
C LYS A 354 1.12 8.94 16.93
N VAL A 355 0.09 9.63 17.42
CA VAL A 355 -1.30 9.20 17.25
C VAL A 355 -1.82 9.78 15.94
N LEU A 356 -2.26 8.92 15.03
CA LEU A 356 -2.86 9.32 13.75
C LEU A 356 -4.38 9.47 13.86
N ALA A 357 -5.01 8.61 14.67
CA ALA A 357 -6.43 8.66 14.98
C ALA A 357 -6.70 7.94 16.30
N ALA A 358 -7.72 8.37 17.02
CA ALA A 358 -8.14 7.75 18.27
C ALA A 358 -9.64 7.92 18.50
N THR A 359 -10.25 6.98 19.23
CA THR A 359 -11.64 7.08 19.65
C THR A 359 -11.80 8.29 20.58
N ALA A 360 -12.90 9.02 20.45
CA ALA A 360 -13.20 10.17 21.30
C ALA A 360 -13.09 9.82 22.80
N GLY A 361 -12.38 10.66 23.55
CA GLY A 361 -12.12 10.47 24.99
C GLY A 361 -10.80 9.76 25.32
N LEU A 362 -10.10 9.17 24.35
CA LEU A 362 -8.71 8.76 24.52
C LEU A 362 -7.79 9.97 24.40
N THR A 363 -6.87 10.13 25.36
CA THR A 363 -5.87 11.21 25.31
C THR A 363 -4.57 10.71 24.70
N ASP A 364 -3.91 11.58 23.92
CA ASP A 364 -2.59 11.30 23.36
C ASP A 364 -1.57 11.00 24.46
N GLU A 365 -1.71 11.63 25.61
CA GLU A 365 -0.88 11.43 26.80
C GLU A 365 -1.00 9.99 27.33
N PHE A 366 -2.22 9.46 27.45
CA PHE A 366 -2.45 8.07 27.87
C PHE A 366 -1.85 7.08 26.87
N LEU A 367 -2.14 7.25 25.58
CA LEU A 367 -1.62 6.39 24.52
C LEU A 367 -0.08 6.42 24.49
N THR A 368 0.52 7.61 24.64
CA THR A 368 1.97 7.77 24.70
C THR A 368 2.54 7.02 25.90
N GLN A 369 1.99 7.20 27.09
CA GLN A 369 2.49 6.51 28.30
C GLN A 369 2.38 4.99 28.22
N ALA A 370 1.32 4.47 27.59
CA ALA A 370 1.12 3.04 27.39
C ALA A 370 2.04 2.44 26.31
N LEU A 371 2.45 3.22 25.31
CA LEU A 371 3.16 2.72 24.13
C LEU A 371 4.63 3.15 24.01
N ILE A 372 5.12 4.07 24.85
CA ILE A 372 6.47 4.64 24.75
C ILE A 372 7.61 3.61 24.77
N SER A 373 7.38 2.43 25.34
CA SER A 373 8.32 1.31 25.37
C SER A 373 8.33 0.47 24.09
N ASN A 374 7.56 0.84 23.08
CA ASN A 374 7.28 0.06 21.87
C ASN A 374 6.89 -1.40 22.19
N PRO A 375 5.75 -1.65 22.84
CA PRO A 375 5.35 -3.00 23.23
C PRO A 375 5.11 -3.93 22.03
N ALA A 376 4.72 -3.36 20.87
CA ALA A 376 4.59 -4.07 19.60
C ALA A 376 5.92 -4.65 19.10
N GLY A 377 7.06 -4.13 19.58
CA GLY A 377 8.37 -4.55 19.14
C GLY A 377 8.69 -4.11 17.71
N ASN A 378 9.64 -4.81 17.09
CA ASN A 378 10.03 -4.57 15.70
C ASN A 378 9.41 -5.59 14.74
N ALA A 379 9.54 -5.32 13.44
CA ALA A 379 8.92 -6.07 12.34
C ALA A 379 8.89 -7.60 12.53
N ASP A 380 10.01 -8.20 12.97
CA ASP A 380 10.17 -9.64 13.11
C ASP A 380 9.28 -10.29 14.20
N GLU A 381 8.77 -9.51 15.17
CA GLU A 381 7.91 -10.03 16.24
C GLU A 381 6.51 -10.43 15.73
N GLN A 382 6.06 -9.84 14.61
CA GLN A 382 4.72 -10.02 14.03
C GLN A 382 3.57 -9.69 15.01
N THR A 383 3.73 -8.60 15.76
CA THR A 383 2.76 -8.09 16.74
C THR A 383 2.29 -6.67 16.40
N PRO A 384 1.67 -6.45 15.22
CA PRO A 384 1.26 -5.11 14.74
C PRO A 384 0.11 -4.50 15.54
N VAL A 385 -0.51 -5.27 16.44
CA VAL A 385 -1.65 -4.87 17.27
C VAL A 385 -1.25 -5.00 18.73
N VAL A 386 -1.65 -4.03 19.55
CA VAL A 386 -1.45 -4.04 21.01
C VAL A 386 -2.78 -3.78 21.68
N LEU A 387 -3.15 -4.64 22.62
CA LEU A 387 -4.29 -4.45 23.50
C LEU A 387 -3.81 -3.78 24.79
N ILE A 388 -4.42 -2.66 25.14
CA ILE A 388 -4.09 -1.86 26.32
C ILE A 388 -5.24 -2.01 27.32
N ARG A 389 -4.91 -2.43 28.53
CA ARG A 389 -5.82 -2.49 29.67
C ARG A 389 -5.45 -1.39 30.65
N PRO A 390 -6.25 -0.31 30.76
CA PRO A 390 -5.99 0.75 31.73
C PRO A 390 -5.94 0.18 33.15
N VAL A 391 -4.96 0.61 33.95
CA VAL A 391 -4.97 0.29 35.38
C VAL A 391 -6.14 1.04 36.01
N LYS A 392 -7.07 0.32 36.65
CA LYS A 392 -8.19 0.97 37.36
C LYS A 392 -7.63 1.87 38.45
N SER A 393 -7.99 3.15 38.39
CA SER A 393 -7.75 4.14 39.45
C SER A 393 -8.52 3.79 40.71
#